data_AF-A0A669QFG8-F1
#
_entry.id   AF-A0A669QFG8-F1
#
_cell.length_a   1.000
_cell.length_b   1.000
_cell.length_c   1.000
_cell.angle_alpha   90.00
_cell.angle_beta   90.00
_cell.angle_gamma   90.00
#
_symmetry.space_group_name_H-M   'P 1'
#
loop_
_entity.id
_entity.type
_entity.pdbx_description
1 polymer ?
#
loop_
_entity_poly.entity_id
_entity_poly.type
_entity_poly.pdbx_seq_one_letter_code
_entity_poly.pdbx_strand_id
1 'polypeptide(L)'
;MPRRLLPVGSEQQVLSTHGGAAAMPSAFQLQCHLVLILLAASKGDTRYLEVRDAGEDEPFLLLSEDLKRELSAGHIYRRSLRCIDMLSIEGQFTFTADQSQLHCATFFIGEPEELLTIEYDFVNIDCQGGDFLKVFDGWILKGEKFPSSLDHPLPTSQRYTDFCERGAVQRSIRSSQNVAMIFFRIHHPGNGFTITVKKSANLFPCNVISQTPSGRFTMVIPHQHRNCSFSIIYPVVIKISDLILGHLNGLFLKVSCLLAGE
;
A
#
# COMPACT_ATOMS: atom_id res chain seq x y z
N MET A 1 67.56 53.34 16.58
CA MET A 1 67.69 54.61 15.81
C MET A 1 69.17 54.84 15.53
N PRO A 2 69.59 55.35 14.36
CA PRO A 2 69.15 55.09 12.98
C PRO A 2 70.36 54.56 12.14
N ARG A 3 70.21 53.92 10.99
CA ARG A 3 70.10 54.57 9.68
C ARG A 3 69.89 53.50 8.60
N ARG A 4 68.96 53.76 7.69
CA ARG A 4 68.84 53.14 6.36
C ARG A 4 70.07 53.49 5.51
N LEU A 5 70.44 52.58 4.61
CA LEU A 5 70.84 52.87 3.22
C LEU A 5 70.69 51.57 2.39
N LEU A 6 69.76 51.61 1.43
CA LEU A 6 69.74 50.85 0.16
C LEU A 6 70.85 51.41 -0.77
N PRO A 7 71.04 50.97 -2.04
CA PRO A 7 70.64 49.77 -2.81
C PRO A 7 71.83 49.21 -3.67
N VAL A 8 71.52 48.47 -4.75
CA VAL A 8 72.32 48.19 -5.99
C VAL A 8 73.01 46.80 -5.95
N GLY A 9 72.87 45.91 -6.93
CA GLY A 9 72.53 46.13 -8.34
C GLY A 9 71.94 44.91 -9.06
N SER A 10 71.54 45.26 -10.28
CA SER A 10 70.83 44.57 -11.34
C SER A 10 71.69 43.61 -12.19
N GLU A 11 71.00 42.65 -12.81
CA GLU A 11 71.28 41.94 -14.08
C GLU A 11 72.64 41.22 -14.19
N GLN A 12 72.75 39.96 -14.61
CA GLN A 12 72.32 39.47 -15.93
C GLN A 12 72.39 37.95 -15.99
N GLN A 13 71.80 37.44 -17.06
CA GLN A 13 71.15 36.14 -17.24
C GLN A 13 72.05 35.18 -18.02
N VAL A 14 72.20 33.93 -17.57
CA VAL A 14 72.62 32.83 -18.45
C VAL A 14 71.71 31.61 -18.23
N LEU A 15 71.17 31.21 -19.37
CA LEU A 15 70.25 30.15 -19.73
C LEU A 15 70.77 28.75 -19.32
N SER A 16 69.93 27.93 -18.68
CA SER A 16 69.70 26.56 -19.19
C SER A 16 68.45 25.92 -18.60
N THR A 17 67.78 25.21 -19.50
CA THR A 17 66.46 24.58 -19.49
C THR A 17 66.40 23.25 -18.76
N HIS A 18 65.32 23.00 -18.03
CA HIS A 18 64.56 21.74 -17.87
C HIS A 18 63.46 22.05 -16.81
N GLY A 19 62.16 22.05 -17.09
CA GLY A 19 61.36 20.95 -17.64
C GLY A 19 60.56 20.33 -16.49
N GLY A 20 59.25 20.61 -16.39
CA GLY A 20 58.34 19.90 -15.48
C GLY A 20 57.37 20.79 -14.72
N ALA A 21 56.13 20.85 -15.21
CA ALA A 21 55.08 21.75 -14.75
C ALA A 21 54.55 21.44 -13.34
N ALA A 22 54.49 22.52 -12.55
CA ALA A 22 53.41 22.93 -11.65
C ALA A 22 52.75 21.87 -10.75
N ALA A 23 53.17 21.88 -9.47
CA ALA A 23 52.31 21.52 -8.36
C ALA A 23 51.10 22.48 -8.31
N MET A 24 49.90 21.95 -8.54
CA MET A 24 48.63 22.66 -8.40
C MET A 24 48.10 22.55 -6.96
N PRO A 25 47.46 23.59 -6.41
CA PRO A 25 47.08 23.67 -5.01
C PRO A 25 45.96 22.67 -4.65
N SER A 26 46.05 22.10 -3.45
CA SER A 26 45.17 21.05 -2.88
C SER A 26 43.68 21.42 -2.79
N ALA A 27 43.32 22.68 -3.00
CA ALA A 27 41.93 23.13 -3.04
C ALA A 27 41.22 22.79 -4.38
N PHE A 28 41.96 22.63 -5.48
CA PHE A 28 41.37 22.36 -6.80
C PHE A 28 41.02 20.87 -6.98
N GLN A 29 41.78 19.97 -6.34
CA GLN A 29 41.49 18.52 -6.36
C GLN A 29 40.21 18.17 -5.60
N LEU A 30 39.94 18.85 -4.47
CA LEU A 30 38.73 18.62 -3.68
C LEU A 30 37.46 19.04 -4.43
N GLN A 31 37.54 20.16 -5.17
CA GLN A 31 36.46 20.68 -6.02
C GLN A 31 36.14 19.71 -7.17
N CYS A 32 37.15 19.15 -7.83
CA CYS A 32 36.94 18.15 -8.88
C CYS A 32 36.33 16.84 -8.35
N HIS A 33 36.70 16.39 -7.15
CA HIS A 33 36.07 15.21 -6.55
C HIS A 33 34.61 15.45 -6.15
N LEU A 34 34.27 16.64 -5.65
CA LEU A 34 32.89 17.01 -5.34
C LEU A 34 32.03 17.08 -6.61
N VAL A 35 32.56 17.63 -7.71
CA VAL A 35 31.86 17.66 -9.01
C VAL A 35 31.67 16.24 -9.57
N LEU A 36 32.66 15.35 -9.43
CA LEU A 36 32.52 13.95 -9.86
C LEU A 36 31.51 13.16 -9.01
N ILE A 37 31.43 13.40 -7.71
CA ILE A 37 30.42 12.78 -6.83
C ILE A 37 29.03 13.30 -7.18
N LEU A 38 28.88 14.60 -7.46
CA LEU A 38 27.60 15.19 -7.90
C LEU A 38 27.18 14.68 -9.28
N LEU A 39 28.12 14.48 -10.21
CA LEU A 39 27.85 13.89 -11.53
C LEU A 39 27.53 12.38 -11.45
N ALA A 40 28.12 11.66 -10.50
CA ALA A 40 27.76 10.28 -10.20
C ALA A 40 26.39 10.16 -9.52
N ALA A 41 26.00 11.14 -8.71
CA ALA A 41 24.67 11.24 -8.11
C ALA A 41 23.59 11.70 -9.11
N SER A 42 23.94 12.49 -10.14
CA SER A 42 23.03 12.88 -11.22
C SER A 42 22.88 11.82 -12.31
N LYS A 43 23.82 10.87 -12.41
CA LYS A 43 23.58 9.57 -13.06
C LYS A 43 22.90 8.62 -12.09
N GLY A 44 21.73 9.04 -11.62
CA GLY A 44 20.76 8.12 -11.08
C GLY A 44 20.31 7.20 -12.21
N ASP A 45 21.01 6.07 -12.37
CA ASP A 45 20.40 4.90 -12.97
C ASP A 45 19.19 4.55 -12.09
N THR A 46 18.03 5.11 -12.45
CA THR A 46 16.73 4.54 -12.10
C THR A 46 16.74 3.13 -12.65
N ARG A 47 17.19 2.18 -11.83
CA ARG A 47 16.90 0.76 -12.03
C ARG A 47 15.40 0.63 -11.84
N TYR A 48 14.66 0.87 -12.92
CA TYR A 48 13.35 0.31 -13.08
C TYR A 48 13.52 -1.20 -12.92
N LEU A 49 12.94 -1.74 -11.85
CA LEU A 49 12.72 -3.16 -11.72
C LEU A 49 11.71 -3.50 -12.82
N GLU A 50 12.19 -3.94 -13.99
CA GLU A 50 11.35 -4.66 -14.93
C GLU A 50 10.86 -5.91 -14.18
N VAL A 51 9.61 -5.84 -13.73
CA VAL A 51 8.83 -7.01 -13.40
C VAL A 51 8.78 -7.84 -14.68
N ARG A 52 9.60 -8.90 -14.74
CA ARG A 52 9.41 -9.98 -15.71
C ARG A 52 8.05 -10.58 -15.42
N ASP A 53 7.06 -10.14 -16.17
CA ASP A 53 5.77 -10.79 -16.23
C ASP A 53 6.00 -12.18 -16.81
N ALA A 54 5.87 -13.20 -15.97
CA ALA A 54 5.84 -14.57 -16.40
C ALA A 54 4.37 -14.85 -16.69
N GLY A 55 4.00 -14.71 -17.96
CA GLY A 55 2.68 -15.03 -18.45
C GLY A 55 2.33 -16.49 -18.17
N GLU A 56 1.20 -16.68 -17.50
CA GLU A 56 0.39 -17.89 -17.60
C GLU A 56 -1.05 -17.39 -17.78
N ASP A 57 -1.65 -17.72 -18.94
CA ASP A 57 -2.97 -17.31 -19.38
C ASP A 57 -4.06 -17.72 -18.38
N GLU A 58 -4.54 -16.77 -17.58
CA GLU A 58 -5.69 -16.98 -16.69
C GLU A 58 -6.88 -16.14 -17.15
N PRO A 59 -8.04 -16.76 -17.49
CA PRO A 59 -9.21 -16.07 -18.06
C PRO A 59 -9.79 -14.93 -17.21
N PHE A 60 -9.41 -14.85 -15.94
CA PHE A 60 -9.90 -13.88 -14.97
C PHE A 60 -9.23 -12.50 -15.08
N LEU A 61 -8.01 -12.41 -15.63
CA LEU A 61 -7.33 -11.13 -15.85
C LEU A 61 -7.99 -10.34 -16.99
N LEU A 62 -8.45 -11.03 -18.03
CA LEU A 62 -9.13 -10.43 -19.18
C LEU A 62 -10.45 -9.75 -18.78
N LEU A 63 -11.22 -10.34 -17.86
CA LEU A 63 -12.44 -9.72 -17.33
C LEU A 63 -12.15 -8.43 -16.55
N SER A 64 -11.00 -8.35 -15.88
CA SER A 64 -10.55 -7.15 -15.17
C SER A 64 -10.12 -6.05 -16.13
N GLU A 65 -9.40 -6.40 -17.21
CA GLU A 65 -8.92 -5.43 -18.20
C GLU A 65 -10.04 -4.87 -19.08
N ASP A 66 -10.97 -5.70 -19.55
CA ASP A 66 -12.12 -5.25 -20.34
C ASP A 66 -13.06 -4.37 -19.51
N LEU A 67 -13.27 -4.72 -18.24
CA LEU A 67 -14.01 -3.87 -17.29
C LEU A 67 -13.28 -2.55 -17.03
N LYS A 68 -11.96 -2.61 -16.81
CA LYS A 68 -11.11 -1.42 -16.63
C LYS A 68 -11.12 -0.51 -17.85
N ARG A 69 -11.24 -1.08 -19.05
CA ARG A 69 -11.39 -0.34 -20.31
C ARG A 69 -12.78 0.29 -20.44
N GLU A 70 -13.85 -0.34 -19.97
CA GLU A 70 -15.19 0.28 -19.90
C GLU A 70 -15.28 1.43 -18.89
N LEU A 71 -14.57 1.35 -17.75
CA LEU A 71 -14.50 2.43 -16.75
C LEU A 71 -13.71 3.68 -17.21
N SER A 72 -12.91 3.57 -18.28
CA SER A 72 -12.10 4.70 -18.79
C SER A 72 -12.93 5.88 -19.35
N ALA A 73 -14.25 5.70 -19.51
CA ALA A 73 -15.17 6.71 -20.01
C ALA A 73 -15.89 7.52 -18.91
N GLY A 74 -15.28 7.68 -17.72
CA GLY A 74 -15.84 8.50 -16.63
C GLY A 74 -17.15 7.98 -16.03
N HIS A 75 -17.54 6.75 -16.36
CA HIS A 75 -18.72 6.10 -15.81
C HIS A 75 -18.34 5.31 -14.55
N ILE A 76 -18.93 5.70 -13.42
CA ILE A 76 -18.85 4.91 -12.17
C ILE A 76 -19.50 3.56 -12.44
N TYR A 77 -18.73 2.47 -12.26
CA TYR A 77 -19.24 1.11 -12.36
C TYR A 77 -20.43 0.91 -11.42
N ARG A 78 -21.50 0.25 -11.91
CA ARG A 78 -22.72 0.03 -11.15
C ARG A 78 -23.17 -1.42 -11.22
N ARG A 79 -23.49 -2.02 -10.08
CA ARG A 79 -23.97 -3.41 -10.02
C ARG A 79 -24.87 -3.65 -8.80
N SER A 80 -25.87 -4.52 -8.94
CA SER A 80 -26.62 -5.02 -7.79
C SER A 80 -25.81 -6.03 -6.96
N LEU A 81 -25.91 -5.92 -5.64
CA LEU A 81 -25.29 -6.83 -4.68
C LEU A 81 -26.12 -8.10 -4.52
N ARG A 82 -25.43 -9.22 -4.31
CA ARG A 82 -26.02 -10.47 -3.83
C ARG A 82 -26.01 -10.50 -2.29
N CYS A 83 -26.82 -11.38 -1.69
CA CYS A 83 -26.82 -11.54 -0.23
C CYS A 83 -25.43 -11.94 0.31
N ILE A 84 -24.73 -12.85 -0.37
CA ILE A 84 -23.31 -13.14 -0.13
C ILE A 84 -22.53 -12.77 -1.38
N ASP A 85 -21.59 -11.83 -1.25
CA ASP A 85 -20.81 -11.32 -2.38
C ASP A 85 -19.37 -11.02 -1.98
N MET A 86 -18.45 -11.13 -2.91
CA MET A 86 -17.03 -10.81 -2.73
C MET A 86 -16.56 -10.03 -3.95
N LEU A 87 -16.12 -8.79 -3.72
CA LEU A 87 -15.92 -7.79 -4.76
C LEU A 87 -14.57 -7.12 -4.59
N SER A 88 -13.85 -7.00 -5.71
CA SER A 88 -12.51 -6.38 -5.73
C SER A 88 -12.45 -5.08 -6.52
N ILE A 89 -13.60 -4.64 -7.02
CA ILE A 89 -13.75 -3.49 -7.90
C ILE A 89 -14.38 -2.32 -7.15
N GLU A 90 -13.96 -1.11 -7.50
CA GLU A 90 -14.63 0.12 -7.06
C GLU A 90 -15.88 0.40 -7.90
N GLY A 91 -16.80 1.18 -7.34
CA GLY A 91 -18.07 1.49 -7.99
C GLY A 91 -19.20 1.74 -7.01
N GLN A 92 -20.41 1.84 -7.55
CA GLN A 92 -21.64 1.99 -6.81
C GLN A 92 -22.43 0.68 -6.84
N PHE A 93 -22.87 0.25 -5.68
CA PHE A 93 -23.51 -1.04 -5.48
C PHE A 93 -24.84 -0.88 -4.78
N THR A 94 -25.87 -1.56 -5.28
CA THR A 94 -27.23 -1.48 -4.74
C THR A 94 -27.70 -2.84 -4.29
N PHE A 95 -28.22 -2.93 -3.07
CA PHE A 95 -28.96 -4.10 -2.60
C PHE A 95 -30.43 -3.73 -2.42
N THR A 96 -31.32 -4.58 -2.94
CA THR A 96 -32.76 -4.49 -2.70
C THR A 96 -33.26 -5.87 -2.31
N ALA A 97 -33.94 -5.97 -1.18
CA ALA A 97 -34.50 -7.22 -0.70
C ALA A 97 -35.68 -7.66 -1.58
N ASP A 98 -35.62 -8.88 -2.08
CA ASP A 98 -36.73 -9.58 -2.75
C ASP A 98 -37.66 -10.25 -1.73
N GLN A 99 -37.07 -10.73 -0.63
CA GLN A 99 -37.71 -11.39 0.50
C GLN A 99 -36.97 -11.02 1.80
N SER A 100 -37.39 -11.58 2.94
CA SER A 100 -36.67 -11.41 4.20
C SER A 100 -35.28 -12.06 4.14
N GLN A 101 -34.24 -11.27 4.35
CA GLN A 101 -32.84 -11.68 4.24
C GLN A 101 -32.12 -11.40 5.57
N LEU A 102 -31.77 -12.47 6.31
CA LEU A 102 -31.36 -12.36 7.73
C LEU A 102 -29.85 -12.33 7.97
N HIS A 103 -29.05 -12.89 7.06
CA HIS A 103 -27.62 -13.15 7.27
C HIS A 103 -26.79 -12.88 6.01
N CYS A 104 -26.91 -11.66 5.49
CA CYS A 104 -26.17 -11.26 4.30
C CYS A 104 -24.85 -10.58 4.66
N ALA A 105 -23.86 -10.77 3.79
CA ALA A 105 -22.53 -10.21 3.93
C ALA A 105 -21.87 -9.97 2.57
N THR A 106 -21.26 -8.80 2.42
CA THR A 106 -20.46 -8.44 1.26
C THR A 106 -19.04 -8.11 1.70
N PHE A 107 -18.07 -8.75 1.06
CA PHE A 107 -16.65 -8.49 1.27
C PHE A 107 -16.15 -7.59 0.14
N PHE A 108 -15.60 -6.43 0.47
CA PHE A 108 -14.84 -5.62 -0.47
C PHE A 108 -13.37 -5.79 -0.20
N ILE A 109 -12.58 -6.17 -1.22
CA ILE A 109 -11.16 -6.49 -1.11
C ILE A 109 -10.37 -5.65 -2.14
N GLY A 110 -9.58 -4.69 -1.65
CA GLY A 110 -8.63 -3.93 -2.46
C GLY A 110 -7.31 -4.67 -2.66
N GLU A 111 -6.44 -4.09 -3.48
CA GLU A 111 -5.04 -4.49 -3.55
C GLU A 111 -4.34 -4.23 -2.21
N PRO A 112 -3.20 -4.91 -1.91
CA PRO A 112 -2.47 -4.70 -0.67
C PRO A 112 -2.13 -3.23 -0.37
N GLU A 113 -1.79 -2.47 -1.41
CA GLU A 113 -1.48 -1.04 -1.37
C GLU A 113 -2.73 -0.14 -1.46
N GLU A 114 -3.92 -0.66 -1.17
CA GLU A 114 -5.17 0.09 -1.18
C GLU A 114 -5.88 0.08 0.18
N LEU A 115 -6.56 1.18 0.49
CA LEU A 115 -7.57 1.28 1.54
C LEU A 115 -8.92 1.59 0.90
N LEU A 116 -9.99 1.10 1.53
CA LEU A 116 -11.35 1.23 1.04
C LEU A 116 -12.06 2.37 1.76
N THR A 117 -12.86 3.11 1.01
CA THR A 117 -13.83 4.07 1.57
C THR A 117 -15.21 3.67 1.09
N ILE A 118 -16.12 3.43 2.04
CA ILE A 118 -17.52 3.09 1.79
C ILE A 118 -18.35 4.33 2.11
N GLU A 119 -19.09 4.81 1.13
CA GLU A 119 -20.01 5.94 1.23
C GLU A 119 -21.45 5.45 1.12
N TYR A 120 -22.32 5.89 2.02
CA TYR A 120 -23.75 5.63 1.94
C TYR A 120 -24.42 6.65 1.03
N ASP A 121 -24.90 6.19 -0.13
CA ASP A 121 -25.61 7.02 -1.09
C ASP A 121 -27.10 7.10 -0.75
N PHE A 122 -27.69 5.94 -0.44
CA PHE A 122 -29.10 5.78 -0.10
C PHE A 122 -29.29 4.62 0.87
N VAL A 123 -30.14 4.76 1.88
CA VAL A 123 -30.48 3.69 2.81
C VAL A 123 -31.96 3.78 3.16
N ASN A 124 -32.71 2.70 2.90
CA ASN A 124 -34.12 2.55 3.26
C ASN A 124 -34.31 1.17 3.91
N ILE A 125 -34.09 1.11 5.23
CA ILE A 125 -34.22 -0.09 6.05
C ILE A 125 -34.97 0.25 7.34
N ASP A 126 -35.62 -0.73 7.97
CA ASP A 126 -36.39 -0.54 9.19
C ASP A 126 -35.54 -0.82 10.45
N CYS A 127 -34.75 0.16 10.86
CA CYS A 127 -33.90 0.05 12.07
C CYS A 127 -34.70 -0.24 13.35
N GLN A 128 -35.95 0.23 13.44
CA GLN A 128 -36.80 0.00 14.62
C GLN A 128 -37.41 -1.41 14.61
N GLY A 129 -37.72 -1.93 13.43
CA GLY A 129 -38.12 -3.33 13.18
C GLY A 129 -36.98 -4.33 13.25
N GLY A 130 -35.76 -3.89 13.58
CA GLY A 130 -34.60 -4.75 13.77
C GLY A 130 -33.76 -5.02 12.51
N ASP A 131 -34.00 -4.32 11.40
CA ASP A 131 -33.02 -4.29 10.31
C ASP A 131 -31.71 -3.67 10.81
N PHE A 132 -30.60 -4.07 10.20
CA PHE A 132 -29.32 -3.40 10.43
C PHE A 132 -28.47 -3.40 9.17
N LEU A 133 -27.62 -2.38 9.08
CA LEU A 133 -26.57 -2.27 8.08
C LEU A 133 -25.29 -1.87 8.81
N LYS A 134 -24.35 -2.82 8.89
CA LYS A 134 -23.11 -2.64 9.65
C LYS A 134 -21.91 -2.86 8.75
N VAL A 135 -20.91 -2.02 8.93
CA VAL A 135 -19.58 -2.20 8.32
C VAL A 135 -18.62 -2.62 9.42
N PHE A 136 -17.82 -3.63 9.12
CA PHE A 136 -16.70 -4.06 9.93
C PHE A 136 -15.39 -3.66 9.24
N ASP A 137 -14.56 -2.91 9.95
CA ASP A 137 -13.19 -2.60 9.52
C ASP A 137 -12.33 -3.86 9.67
N GLY A 138 -12.12 -4.59 8.57
CA GLY A 138 -11.60 -5.94 8.52
C GLY A 138 -12.64 -6.95 7.99
N TRP A 139 -12.50 -8.22 8.35
CA TRP A 139 -13.39 -9.29 7.90
C TRP A 139 -13.62 -10.36 8.95
N ILE A 140 -14.74 -11.08 8.82
CA ILE A 140 -15.16 -12.13 9.76
C ILE A 140 -15.42 -13.40 8.97
N LEU A 141 -14.82 -14.51 9.40
CA LEU A 141 -15.05 -15.82 8.82
C LEU A 141 -15.23 -16.85 9.92
N LYS A 142 -16.36 -17.58 9.89
CA LYS A 142 -16.71 -18.61 10.89
C LYS A 142 -16.64 -18.11 12.35
N GLY A 143 -16.95 -16.83 12.59
CA GLY A 143 -16.92 -16.21 13.92
C GLY A 143 -15.58 -15.60 14.31
N GLU A 144 -14.50 -15.96 13.61
CA GLU A 144 -13.17 -15.39 13.80
C GLU A 144 -13.05 -14.03 13.11
N LYS A 145 -12.37 -13.10 13.78
CA LYS A 145 -12.21 -11.71 13.32
C LYS A 145 -10.78 -11.47 12.88
N PHE A 146 -10.64 -10.88 11.70
CA PHE A 146 -9.36 -10.63 11.07
C PHE A 146 -9.22 -9.14 10.71
N PRO A 147 -8.05 -8.54 10.93
CA PRO A 147 -6.94 -9.03 11.77
C PRO A 147 -7.35 -9.26 13.24
N SER A 148 -6.49 -9.93 14.00
CA SER A 148 -6.73 -10.18 15.42
C SER A 148 -6.75 -8.86 16.23
N SER A 149 -7.24 -8.89 17.47
CA SER A 149 -7.19 -7.71 18.36
C SER A 149 -5.77 -7.32 18.77
N LEU A 150 -4.77 -8.18 18.54
CA LEU A 150 -3.35 -7.89 18.80
C LEU A 150 -2.67 -7.15 17.64
N ASP A 151 -3.21 -7.29 16.42
CA ASP A 151 -2.61 -6.70 15.21
C ASP A 151 -3.38 -5.47 14.74
N HIS A 152 -4.68 -5.37 15.04
CA HIS A 152 -5.49 -4.22 14.66
C HIS A 152 -5.22 -3.01 15.59
N PRO A 153 -5.08 -1.78 15.07
CA PRO A 153 -4.86 -0.60 15.91
C PRO A 153 -6.08 -0.20 16.76
N LEU A 154 -7.29 -0.47 16.26
CA LEU A 154 -8.54 -0.25 16.98
C LEU A 154 -9.02 -1.51 17.71
N PRO A 155 -9.59 -1.40 18.91
CA PRO A 155 -10.25 -2.51 19.59
C PRO A 155 -11.49 -2.97 18.81
N THR A 156 -11.87 -4.25 18.99
CA THR A 156 -12.98 -4.88 18.24
C THR A 156 -14.29 -4.10 18.29
N SER A 157 -14.66 -3.51 19.43
CA SER A 157 -15.90 -2.72 19.56
C SER A 157 -15.93 -1.47 18.68
N GLN A 158 -14.77 -0.87 18.40
CA GLN A 158 -14.65 0.32 17.57
C GLN A 158 -14.56 0.01 16.07
N ARG A 159 -14.37 -1.26 15.71
CA ARG A 159 -14.29 -1.73 14.32
C ARG A 159 -15.66 -1.92 13.67
N TYR A 160 -16.73 -1.88 14.47
CA TYR A 160 -18.10 -1.94 13.98
C TYR A 160 -18.67 -0.54 13.83
N THR A 161 -19.14 -0.22 12.63
CA THR A 161 -19.95 0.96 12.38
C THR A 161 -21.35 0.54 11.99
N ASP A 162 -22.32 0.85 12.85
CA ASP A 162 -23.73 0.58 12.61
C ASP A 162 -24.44 1.85 12.14
N PHE A 163 -25.04 1.77 10.95
CA PHE A 163 -25.84 2.84 10.39
C PHE A 163 -27.02 3.22 11.29
N CYS A 164 -27.67 2.23 11.92
CA CYS A 164 -28.85 2.46 12.75
C CYS A 164 -28.52 3.13 14.10
N GLU A 165 -27.30 2.95 14.62
CA GLU A 165 -26.87 3.59 15.88
C GLU A 165 -26.36 5.01 15.67
N ARG A 166 -25.60 5.26 14.60
CA ARG A 166 -24.95 6.57 14.36
C ARG A 166 -25.80 7.51 13.50
N GLY A 167 -26.89 7.00 12.92
CA GLY A 167 -27.76 7.72 12.00
C GLY A 167 -27.03 8.21 10.75
N ALA A 168 -27.67 9.09 9.98
CA ALA A 168 -27.12 9.65 8.74
C ALA A 168 -25.93 10.63 8.94
N VAL A 169 -25.37 10.72 10.14
CA VAL A 169 -24.27 11.64 10.50
C VAL A 169 -22.94 11.14 9.94
N GLN A 170 -22.68 9.83 10.02
CA GLN A 170 -21.48 9.23 9.45
C GLN A 170 -21.80 8.63 8.08
N ARG A 171 -21.68 9.45 7.03
CA ARG A 171 -21.97 9.04 5.64
C ARG A 171 -20.85 8.24 4.97
N SER A 172 -19.67 8.25 5.54
CA SER A 172 -18.49 7.58 4.96
C SER A 172 -17.69 6.85 6.04
N ILE A 173 -17.19 5.67 5.68
CA ILE A 173 -16.37 4.82 6.52
C ILE A 173 -15.11 4.48 5.74
N ARG A 174 -13.95 4.73 6.32
CA ARG A 174 -12.67 4.35 5.74
C ARG A 174 -12.12 3.15 6.50
N SER A 175 -11.72 2.11 5.77
CA SER A 175 -11.05 0.96 6.35
C SER A 175 -9.62 1.28 6.73
N SER A 176 -9.12 0.56 7.73
CA SER A 176 -7.73 0.57 8.17
C SER A 176 -6.88 -0.48 7.43
N GLN A 177 -7.51 -1.35 6.63
CA GLN A 177 -6.87 -2.38 5.80
C GLN A 177 -7.42 -2.36 4.37
N ASN A 178 -6.87 -3.21 3.50
CA ASN A 178 -7.38 -3.43 2.14
C ASN A 178 -8.70 -4.24 2.09
N VAL A 179 -9.42 -4.36 3.21
CA VAL A 179 -10.68 -5.11 3.26
C VAL A 179 -11.66 -4.46 4.21
N ALA A 180 -12.92 -4.47 3.81
CA ALA A 180 -14.05 -4.10 4.64
C ALA A 180 -15.20 -5.06 4.39
N MET A 181 -15.83 -5.51 5.46
CA MET A 181 -16.98 -6.41 5.38
C MET A 181 -18.25 -5.63 5.75
N ILE A 182 -19.23 -5.65 4.87
CA ILE A 182 -20.57 -5.15 5.16
C ILE A 182 -21.44 -6.34 5.50
N PHE A 183 -22.18 -6.28 6.59
CA PHE A 183 -23.15 -7.31 6.94
C PHE A 183 -24.46 -6.66 7.34
N PHE A 184 -25.55 -7.26 6.90
CA PHE A 184 -26.86 -6.63 6.97
C PHE A 184 -27.97 -7.66 7.07
N ARG A 185 -29.09 -7.18 7.61
CA ARG A 185 -30.35 -7.87 7.72
C ARG A 185 -31.46 -6.93 7.28
N ILE A 186 -32.29 -7.36 6.34
CA ILE A 186 -33.42 -6.59 5.81
C ILE A 186 -34.63 -7.52 5.75
N HIS A 187 -35.65 -7.24 6.54
CA HIS A 187 -36.84 -8.08 6.63
C HIS A 187 -37.87 -7.82 5.53
N HIS A 188 -38.03 -6.56 5.12
CA HIS A 188 -39.11 -6.16 4.22
C HIS A 188 -38.67 -6.16 2.75
N PRO A 189 -39.43 -6.82 1.84
CA PRO A 189 -39.20 -6.71 0.41
C PRO A 189 -39.27 -5.24 -0.06
N GLY A 190 -38.42 -4.87 -1.02
CA GLY A 190 -38.31 -3.52 -1.55
C GLY A 190 -37.42 -2.57 -0.73
N ASN A 191 -37.14 -2.89 0.55
CA ASN A 191 -36.14 -2.18 1.33
C ASN A 191 -34.72 -2.53 0.87
N GLY A 192 -33.77 -1.64 1.12
CA GLY A 192 -32.45 -1.75 0.52
C GLY A 192 -31.52 -0.59 0.82
N PHE A 193 -30.36 -0.62 0.18
CA PHE A 193 -29.37 0.44 0.28
C PHE A 193 -28.54 0.53 -1.01
N THR A 194 -27.96 1.71 -1.23
CA THR A 194 -26.95 1.96 -2.25
C THR A 194 -25.73 2.55 -1.58
N ILE A 195 -24.57 2.00 -1.91
CA ILE A 195 -23.27 2.44 -1.41
C ILE A 195 -22.31 2.68 -2.56
N THR A 196 -21.36 3.59 -2.37
CA THR A 196 -20.22 3.76 -3.25
C THR A 196 -18.95 3.31 -2.54
N VAL A 197 -18.17 2.45 -3.20
CA VAL A 197 -16.86 1.99 -2.71
C VAL A 197 -15.78 2.63 -3.56
N LYS A 198 -14.84 3.31 -2.90
CA LYS A 198 -13.68 3.95 -3.50
C LYS A 198 -12.39 3.35 -2.94
N LYS A 199 -11.34 3.36 -3.75
CA LYS A 199 -9.99 2.92 -3.33
C LYS A 199 -9.07 4.13 -3.18
N SER A 200 -8.15 4.04 -2.24
CA SER A 200 -7.13 5.06 -1.99
C SER A 200 -5.79 4.39 -1.68
N ALA A 201 -4.67 5.04 -2.04
CA ALA A 201 -3.35 4.45 -1.83
C ALA A 201 -3.02 4.24 -0.33
N ASN A 202 -2.39 3.11 -0.06
CA ASN A 202 -1.83 2.70 1.23
C ASN A 202 -0.32 2.51 1.08
N LEU A 203 0.44 3.52 1.49
CA LEU A 203 1.90 3.50 1.34
C LEU A 203 2.61 2.53 2.30
N PHE A 204 1.92 2.09 3.36
CA PHE A 204 2.49 1.19 4.37
C PHE A 204 1.52 0.06 4.73
N PRO A 205 1.26 -0.88 3.81
CA PRO A 205 0.34 -2.00 4.01
C PRO A 205 0.62 -2.79 5.29
N CYS A 206 -0.43 -3.05 6.05
CA CYS A 206 -0.40 -3.82 7.28
C CYS A 206 -1.78 -4.47 7.45
N ASN A 207 -1.83 -5.69 7.98
CA ASN A 207 -3.07 -6.46 8.11
C ASN A 207 -3.78 -6.71 6.77
N VAL A 208 -3.00 -7.17 5.79
CA VAL A 208 -3.44 -7.33 4.40
C VAL A 208 -4.10 -8.69 4.21
N ILE A 209 -5.12 -8.75 3.36
CA ILE A 209 -5.63 -10.01 2.78
C ILE A 209 -5.26 -10.08 1.29
N SER A 210 -4.82 -11.24 0.82
CA SER A 210 -4.56 -11.47 -0.61
C SER A 210 -5.86 -11.52 -1.39
N GLN A 211 -5.94 -10.75 -2.47
CA GLN A 211 -7.08 -10.74 -3.39
C GLN A 211 -7.07 -11.97 -4.34
N THR A 212 -5.89 -12.55 -4.58
CA THR A 212 -5.67 -13.64 -5.54
C THR A 212 -4.95 -14.83 -4.89
N PRO A 213 -5.04 -16.04 -5.48
CA PRO A 213 -4.31 -17.23 -5.01
C PRO A 213 -2.82 -17.22 -5.38
N SER A 214 -2.40 -16.34 -6.30
CA SER A 214 -1.03 -16.21 -6.75
C SER A 214 -0.61 -14.74 -6.73
N GLY A 215 0.69 -14.51 -6.52
CA GLY A 215 1.25 -13.17 -6.49
C GLY A 215 2.51 -13.09 -5.66
N ARG A 216 3.14 -11.91 -5.69
CA ARG A 216 4.28 -11.58 -4.85
C ARG A 216 3.95 -10.32 -4.06
N PHE A 217 4.05 -10.41 -2.74
CA PHE A 217 3.80 -9.30 -1.85
C PHE A 217 5.07 -8.98 -1.04
N THR A 218 5.30 -7.69 -0.79
CA THR A 218 6.41 -7.23 0.06
C THR A 218 5.83 -6.49 1.24
N MET A 219 5.99 -7.04 2.45
CA MET A 219 5.60 -6.36 3.67
C MET A 219 6.78 -5.54 4.20
N VAL A 220 6.55 -4.25 4.41
CA VAL A 220 7.51 -3.37 5.09
C VAL A 220 6.87 -2.82 6.36
N ILE A 221 7.43 -3.18 7.51
CA ILE A 221 7.01 -2.66 8.82
C ILE A 221 8.00 -1.55 9.19
N PRO A 222 7.66 -0.26 8.96
CA PRO A 222 8.53 0.85 9.35
C PRO A 222 8.66 0.90 10.88
N HIS A 223 9.67 1.64 11.39
CA HIS A 223 10.16 1.79 12.77
C HIS A 223 9.15 1.93 13.94
N GLN A 224 7.85 1.86 13.69
CA GLN A 224 6.81 1.65 14.69
C GLN A 224 6.75 0.15 15.01
N HIS A 225 7.00 -0.22 16.27
CA HIS A 225 6.75 -1.57 16.78
C HIS A 225 5.25 -1.90 16.69
N ARG A 226 4.78 -2.32 15.51
CA ARG A 226 3.39 -2.72 15.24
C ARG A 226 3.36 -4.14 14.71
N ASN A 227 2.41 -4.92 15.22
CA ASN A 227 2.15 -6.25 14.69
C ASN A 227 1.36 -6.10 13.38
N CYS A 228 1.85 -6.72 12.31
CA CYS A 228 1.17 -6.75 11.02
C CYS A 228 0.93 -8.19 10.62
N SER A 229 -0.26 -8.43 10.07
CA SER A 229 -0.66 -9.73 9.53
C SER A 229 -0.77 -9.70 8.01
N PHE A 230 -0.59 -10.88 7.39
CA PHE A 230 -0.91 -11.14 6.00
C PHE A 230 -1.76 -12.40 5.94
N SER A 231 -2.93 -12.32 5.30
CA SER A 231 -3.93 -13.39 5.27
C SER A 231 -4.16 -13.88 3.85
N ILE A 232 -4.30 -15.19 3.67
CA ILE A 232 -4.63 -15.83 2.39
C ILE A 232 -5.77 -16.81 2.64
N ILE A 233 -6.88 -16.65 1.92
CA ILE A 233 -8.06 -17.52 2.04
C ILE A 233 -8.08 -18.66 1.01
N TYR A 234 -7.14 -18.63 0.06
CA TYR A 234 -7.00 -19.62 -0.99
C TYR A 234 -6.01 -20.73 -0.60
N PRO A 235 -6.18 -21.95 -1.12
CA PRO A 235 -5.17 -22.99 -0.98
C PRO A 235 -3.92 -22.62 -1.79
N VAL A 236 -2.81 -22.30 -1.11
CA VAL A 236 -1.58 -21.81 -1.76
C VAL A 236 -0.32 -22.41 -1.15
N VAL A 237 0.80 -22.33 -1.88
CA VAL A 237 2.14 -22.62 -1.37
C VAL A 237 2.89 -21.31 -1.14
N ILE A 238 3.35 -21.08 0.08
CA ILE A 238 4.07 -19.85 0.44
C ILE A 238 5.58 -20.07 0.24
N LYS A 239 6.22 -19.15 -0.47
CA LYS A 239 7.69 -19.09 -0.62
C LYS A 239 8.18 -17.72 -0.16
N ILE A 240 9.10 -17.70 0.80
CA ILE A 240 9.73 -16.47 1.28
C ILE A 240 10.96 -16.19 0.40
N SER A 241 10.92 -15.13 -0.41
CA SER A 241 12.02 -14.79 -1.31
C SER A 241 13.18 -14.10 -0.59
N ASP A 242 12.88 -13.15 0.29
CA ASP A 242 13.86 -12.42 1.09
C ASP A 242 13.20 -12.06 2.44
N LEU A 243 14.00 -12.02 3.50
CA LEU A 243 13.57 -11.68 4.85
C LEU A 243 14.66 -10.82 5.51
N ILE A 244 14.28 -9.59 5.81
CA ILE A 244 15.12 -8.64 6.55
C ILE A 244 14.41 -8.34 7.87
N LEU A 245 14.99 -8.81 8.97
CA LEU A 245 14.48 -8.51 10.31
C LEU A 245 15.23 -7.33 10.92
N GLY A 246 14.50 -6.52 11.68
CA GLY A 246 15.06 -5.40 12.43
C GLY A 246 16.18 -5.84 13.38
N HIS A 247 17.06 -4.89 13.67
CA HIS A 247 18.31 -5.11 14.37
C HIS A 247 18.16 -5.34 15.88
N LEU A 248 18.84 -6.37 16.39
CA LEU A 248 19.35 -6.41 17.77
C LEU A 248 20.87 -6.49 17.65
N ASN A 249 21.58 -5.38 17.94
CA ASN A 249 23.04 -5.28 18.04
C ASN A 249 23.89 -5.60 16.78
N GLY A 250 24.10 -4.60 15.92
CA GLY A 250 25.21 -4.52 14.96
C GLY A 250 25.15 -5.38 13.69
N LEU A 251 24.40 -6.48 13.63
CA LEU A 251 24.37 -7.37 12.46
C LEU A 251 23.04 -7.39 11.69
N PHE A 252 23.13 -7.38 10.36
CA PHE A 252 22.03 -7.75 9.46
C PHE A 252 21.96 -9.28 9.38
N LEU A 253 20.91 -9.88 9.95
CA LEU A 253 20.61 -11.29 9.73
C LEU A 253 19.85 -11.43 8.41
N LYS A 254 20.58 -11.63 7.30
CA LYS A 254 19.99 -12.12 6.06
C LYS A 254 19.77 -13.62 6.21
N VAL A 255 18.55 -14.02 6.55
CA VAL A 255 18.19 -15.44 6.63
C VAL A 255 17.76 -15.88 5.23
N SER A 256 18.64 -16.57 4.51
CA SER A 256 18.25 -17.28 3.29
C SER A 256 17.45 -18.52 3.67
N CYS A 257 16.13 -18.49 3.49
CA CYS A 257 15.29 -19.68 3.60
C CYS A 257 15.53 -20.60 2.40
N LEU A 258 16.51 -21.49 2.49
CA LEU A 258 16.56 -22.69 1.68
C LEU A 258 15.53 -23.68 2.23
N LEU A 259 14.34 -23.71 1.62
CA LEU A 259 13.42 -24.81 1.83
C LEU A 259 14.04 -26.05 1.19
N ALA A 260 14.54 -26.97 2.03
CA ALA A 260 14.83 -28.33 1.62
C ALA A 260 13.50 -28.99 1.24
N GLY A 261 13.29 -29.20 -0.06
CA GLY A 261 12.24 -30.08 -0.55
C GLY A 261 12.72 -31.52 -0.41
N GLU A 262 11.93 -32.34 0.28
CA GLU A 262 11.82 -33.76 0.01
C GLU A 262 10.74 -33.99 -1.05
#